data_AF-A0A903VTB3-F1
#
_entry.id   AF-A0A903VTB3-F1
#
_cell.length_a   1.000
_cell.length_b   1.000
_cell.length_c   1.000
_cell.angle_alpha   90.00
_cell.angle_beta   90.00
_cell.angle_gamma   90.00
#
_symmetry.space_group_name_H-M   'P 1'
#
loop_
_entity.id
_entity.type
_entity.pdbx_description
1 polymer ?
#
loop_
_entity_poly.entity_id
_entity_poly.type
_entity_poly.pdbx_seq_one_letter_code
_entity_poly.pdbx_strand_id
1 'polypeptide(L)'
;MIGELQSDLADLGGTALFLTADRIKEIDYLSMTTQSRVKFIFRSPKLSFTDNVFLLPFSASVWICIISFIVISGVLLLIIMKVELRCTNVRYGNVIRPNVMDTVMNMFGTSCQQGSYLEPKSLPAKCLILLSLIILMFLYASYSANIVALIQSPSNKIRTLEDLLNSRLGTGAEDTVYNRYYFMHETEPIRKAIYDRKMRTRDGS
;
A
#
# COMPACT_ATOMS: atom_id res chain seq x y z
N MET A 1 -41.99 -15.66 -17.20
CA MET A 1 -40.97 -16.07 -18.18
C MET A 1 -40.87 -17.59 -18.36
N ILE A 2 -40.21 -18.39 -17.49
CA ILE A 2 -40.13 -19.86 -17.75
C ILE A 2 -41.51 -20.51 -17.88
N GLY A 3 -42.44 -20.20 -16.99
CA GLY A 3 -43.81 -20.72 -17.10
C GLY A 3 -44.58 -20.22 -18.32
N GLU A 4 -44.20 -19.06 -18.90
CA GLU A 4 -44.81 -18.54 -20.13
C GLU A 4 -44.24 -19.24 -21.37
N LEU A 5 -42.94 -19.54 -21.37
CA LEU A 5 -42.32 -20.39 -22.39
C LEU A 5 -42.90 -21.81 -22.36
N GLN A 6 -43.16 -22.35 -21.16
CA GLN A 6 -43.75 -23.69 -21.01
C GLN A 6 -45.24 -23.73 -21.43
N SER A 7 -45.95 -22.61 -21.32
CA SER A 7 -47.39 -22.53 -21.65
C SER A 7 -47.64 -22.01 -23.07
N ASP A 8 -46.62 -21.96 -23.94
CA ASP A 8 -46.68 -21.39 -25.29
C ASP A 8 -47.26 -19.96 -25.35
N LEU A 9 -47.08 -19.17 -24.27
CA LEU A 9 -47.50 -17.77 -24.20
C LEU A 9 -46.40 -16.82 -24.71
N ALA A 10 -45.17 -17.31 -24.81
CA ALA A 10 -44.02 -16.57 -25.34
C ALA A 10 -43.12 -17.52 -26.13
N ASP A 11 -42.61 -17.06 -27.28
CA ASP A 11 -41.72 -17.86 -28.13
C ASP A 11 -40.24 -17.73 -27.72
N LEU A 12 -39.85 -16.61 -27.10
CA LEU A 12 -38.45 -16.27 -26.81
C LEU A 12 -38.28 -15.58 -25.45
N GLY A 13 -37.34 -16.06 -24.64
CA GLY A 13 -36.93 -15.45 -23.38
C GLY A 13 -35.70 -14.54 -23.55
N GLY A 14 -35.85 -13.24 -23.33
CA GLY A 14 -34.76 -12.26 -23.44
C GLY A 14 -33.93 -12.03 -22.17
N THR A 15 -34.18 -12.76 -21.09
CA THR A 15 -33.49 -12.57 -19.80
C THR A 15 -32.37 -13.58 -19.61
N ALA A 16 -31.30 -13.17 -18.92
CA ALA A 16 -30.24 -14.07 -18.51
C ALA A 16 -30.80 -15.20 -17.61
N LEU A 17 -30.73 -16.43 -18.09
CA LEU A 17 -31.12 -17.64 -17.36
C LEU A 17 -29.90 -18.52 -17.18
N PHE A 18 -29.78 -19.11 -15.99
CA PHE A 18 -28.77 -20.13 -15.75
C PHE A 18 -29.28 -21.49 -16.22
N LEU A 19 -28.34 -22.28 -16.75
CA LEU A 19 -28.56 -23.64 -17.16
C LEU A 19 -28.67 -24.52 -15.90
N THR A 20 -29.85 -25.09 -15.66
CA THR A 20 -30.09 -26.02 -14.55
C THR A 20 -30.71 -27.29 -15.09
N ALA A 21 -30.36 -28.46 -14.53
CA ALA A 21 -30.80 -29.75 -15.04
C ALA A 21 -32.33 -29.90 -15.13
N ASP A 22 -33.04 -29.24 -14.22
CA ASP A 22 -34.51 -29.25 -14.20
C ASP A 22 -35.12 -28.42 -15.34
N ARG A 23 -34.46 -27.32 -15.74
CA ARG A 23 -34.97 -26.41 -16.78
C ARG A 23 -34.58 -26.83 -18.20
N ILE A 24 -33.46 -27.54 -18.36
CA ILE A 24 -33.02 -28.07 -19.66
C ILE A 24 -34.05 -29.03 -20.27
N LYS A 25 -34.91 -29.65 -19.44
CA LYS A 25 -35.96 -30.56 -19.91
C LYS A 25 -37.19 -29.83 -20.45
N GLU A 26 -37.40 -28.59 -20.02
CA GLU A 26 -38.62 -27.82 -20.27
C GLU A 26 -38.41 -26.73 -21.34
N ILE A 27 -37.18 -26.23 -21.51
CA ILE A 27 -36.86 -25.17 -22.47
C ILE A 27 -35.53 -25.44 -23.19
N ASP A 28 -35.46 -25.05 -24.46
CA ASP A 28 -34.23 -25.06 -25.24
C ASP A 28 -33.41 -23.79 -25.01
N TYR A 29 -32.11 -23.95 -24.78
CA TYR A 29 -31.19 -22.85 -24.56
C TYR A 29 -30.40 -22.54 -25.83
N LEU A 30 -30.30 -21.24 -26.15
CA LEU A 30 -29.34 -20.77 -27.13
C LEU A 30 -27.91 -20.94 -26.59
N SER A 31 -26.95 -21.20 -27.49
CA SER A 31 -25.55 -21.37 -27.12
C SER A 31 -25.05 -20.18 -26.31
N MET A 32 -24.53 -20.47 -25.11
CA MET A 32 -24.01 -19.47 -24.19
C MET A 32 -22.69 -18.94 -24.75
N THR A 33 -22.72 -17.77 -25.39
CA THR A 33 -21.52 -17.13 -25.96
C THR A 33 -20.56 -16.60 -24.88
N THR A 34 -21.06 -16.38 -23.66
CA THR A 34 -20.29 -15.80 -22.54
C THR A 34 -20.40 -16.66 -21.28
N GLN A 35 -19.28 -16.93 -20.61
CA GLN A 35 -19.29 -17.60 -19.30
C GLN A 35 -19.78 -16.66 -18.19
N SER A 36 -20.92 -16.97 -17.60
CA SER A 36 -21.41 -16.26 -16.41
C SER A 36 -20.66 -16.73 -15.16
N ARG A 37 -20.07 -15.78 -14.41
CA ARG A 37 -19.41 -16.03 -13.13
C ARG A 37 -19.92 -15.05 -12.09
N VAL A 38 -20.23 -15.56 -10.91
CA VAL A 38 -20.55 -14.72 -9.74
C VAL A 38 -19.25 -14.13 -9.19
N LYS A 39 -19.24 -12.83 -8.94
CA LYS A 39 -18.09 -12.10 -8.39
C LYS A 39 -18.54 -11.25 -7.22
N PHE A 40 -17.69 -11.14 -6.22
CA PHE A 40 -17.85 -10.15 -5.15
C PHE A 40 -17.29 -8.81 -5.61
N ILE A 41 -18.08 -7.76 -5.44
CA ILE A 41 -17.66 -6.39 -5.72
C ILE A 41 -17.59 -5.68 -4.36
N PHE A 42 -16.43 -5.14 -4.05
CA PHE A 42 -16.22 -4.36 -2.84
C PHE A 42 -15.23 -3.23 -3.12
N ARG A 43 -15.28 -2.19 -2.30
CA ARG A 43 -14.32 -1.10 -2.35
C ARG A 43 -13.03 -1.54 -1.66
N SER A 44 -11.91 -1.58 -2.38
CA SER A 44 -10.62 -1.98 -1.80
C SER A 44 -10.28 -1.09 -0.59
N PRO A 45 -9.93 -1.68 0.57
CA PRO A 45 -9.49 -0.90 1.72
C PRO A 45 -8.20 -0.14 1.39
N LYS A 46 -7.97 1.02 2.01
CA LYS A 46 -6.73 1.77 1.82
C LYS A 46 -5.57 1.04 2.51
N LEU A 47 -4.40 1.04 1.87
CA LEU A 47 -3.17 0.42 2.40
C LEU A 47 -2.74 1.01 3.76
N SER A 48 -3.19 2.23 4.07
CA SER A 48 -2.85 2.93 5.31
C SER A 48 -3.31 2.27 6.60
N PHE A 49 -4.28 1.36 6.53
CA PHE A 49 -4.81 0.68 7.70
C PHE A 49 -4.05 -0.58 8.07
N THR A 50 -3.17 -1.06 7.19
CA THR A 50 -2.71 -2.44 7.25
C THR A 50 -1.22 -2.62 7.49
N ASP A 51 -0.40 -1.61 7.17
CA ASP A 51 1.05 -1.64 7.32
C ASP A 51 1.59 -0.24 7.68
N ASN A 52 2.83 -0.16 8.21
CA ASN A 52 3.47 1.11 8.56
C ASN A 52 3.78 1.95 7.31
N VAL A 53 2.82 2.74 6.86
CA VAL A 53 2.88 3.56 5.63
C VAL A 53 4.14 4.40 5.51
N PHE A 54 4.74 4.79 6.63
CA PHE A 54 5.95 5.59 6.69
C PHE A 54 7.22 4.83 6.27
N LEU A 55 7.24 3.49 6.37
CA LEU A 55 8.41 2.68 5.99
C LEU A 55 8.31 2.08 4.60
N LEU A 56 7.10 1.98 4.04
CA LEU A 56 6.85 1.49 2.68
C LEU A 56 7.42 2.32 1.51
N PRO A 57 7.68 3.63 1.60
CA PRO A 57 8.09 4.43 0.44
C PRO A 57 9.45 4.02 -0.13
N PHE A 58 10.29 3.41 0.69
CA PHE A 58 11.61 2.93 0.34
C PHE A 58 11.82 1.49 0.78
N SER A 59 12.58 0.72 0.00
CA SER A 59 12.98 -0.63 0.39
C SER A 59 13.97 -0.59 1.56
N ALA A 60 14.09 -1.69 2.29
CA ALA A 60 15.04 -1.82 3.39
C ALA A 60 16.48 -1.48 2.96
N SER A 61 16.87 -1.87 1.74
CA SER A 61 18.19 -1.54 1.18
C SER A 61 18.41 -0.04 1.02
N VAL A 62 17.40 0.71 0.56
CA VAL A 62 17.50 2.18 0.40
C VAL A 62 17.63 2.85 1.76
N TRP A 63 16.87 2.40 2.77
CA TRP A 63 17.02 2.90 4.14
C TRP A 63 18.44 2.71 4.69
N ILE A 64 19.02 1.52 4.48
CA ILE A 64 20.42 1.24 4.86
C ILE A 64 21.37 2.19 4.12
N CYS A 65 21.17 2.41 2.82
CA CYS A 65 21.96 3.36 2.04
C CYS A 65 21.87 4.79 2.59
N ILE A 66 20.67 5.28 2.92
CA ILE A 66 20.47 6.63 3.49
C ILE A 66 21.19 6.76 4.83
N ILE A 67 21.03 5.79 5.74
CA ILE A 67 21.70 5.82 7.04
C ILE A 67 23.21 5.79 6.85
N SER A 68 23.72 4.91 5.97
CA SER A 68 25.15 4.82 5.67
C SER A 68 25.70 6.13 5.10
N PHE A 69 24.95 6.80 4.20
CA PHE A 69 25.31 8.08 3.62
C PHE A 69 25.39 9.20 4.68
N ILE A 70 24.40 9.28 5.58
CA ILE A 70 24.40 10.24 6.68
C ILE A 70 25.63 10.01 7.57
N VAL A 71 25.89 8.77 7.99
CA VAL A 71 27.04 8.45 8.85
C VAL A 71 28.37 8.77 8.15
N ILE A 72 28.55 8.36 6.89
CA ILE A 72 29.78 8.62 6.13
C ILE A 72 30.00 10.12 5.92
N SER A 73 28.97 10.86 5.50
CA SER A 73 29.08 12.29 5.20
C SER A 73 29.51 13.09 6.43
N GLY A 74 29.00 12.76 7.62
CA GLY A 74 29.46 13.48 8.81
C GLY A 74 30.70 12.92 9.49
N VAL A 75 31.08 11.65 9.29
CA VAL A 75 32.45 11.20 9.61
C VAL A 75 33.46 11.99 8.77
N LEU A 76 33.20 12.16 7.48
CA LEU A 76 34.02 13.00 6.60
C LEU A 76 34.05 14.46 7.08
N LEU A 77 32.90 15.02 7.44
CA LEU A 77 32.84 16.38 8.00
C LEU A 77 33.64 16.51 9.30
N LEU A 78 33.57 15.53 10.21
CA LEU A 78 34.36 15.48 11.44
C LEU A 78 35.87 15.46 11.14
N ILE A 79 36.30 14.67 10.16
CA ILE A 79 37.70 14.61 9.73
C ILE A 79 38.13 15.97 9.18
N ILE A 80 37.34 16.59 8.30
CA ILE A 80 37.66 17.90 7.72
C ILE A 80 37.78 18.96 8.82
N MET A 81 36.83 18.98 9.77
CA MET A 81 36.86 19.91 10.91
C MET A 81 38.09 19.69 11.81
N LYS A 82 38.47 18.43 12.07
CA LYS A 82 39.68 18.10 12.85
C LYS A 82 40.97 18.52 12.12
N VAL A 83 41.02 18.32 10.80
CA VAL A 83 42.16 18.76 9.97
C VAL A 83 42.24 20.28 9.93
N GLU A 84 41.11 20.97 9.73
CA GLU A 84 41.01 22.43 9.72
C GLU A 84 41.46 23.01 11.07
N LEU A 85 41.03 22.43 12.19
CA LEU A 85 41.49 22.83 13.52
C LEU A 85 42.99 22.62 13.68
N ARG A 86 43.55 21.48 13.22
CA ARG A 86 45.00 21.23 13.30
C ARG A 86 45.80 22.24 12.46
N CYS A 87 45.41 22.49 11.22
CA CYS A 87 46.09 23.44 10.33
C CYS A 87 45.95 24.90 10.80
N THR A 88 44.81 25.26 11.38
CA THR A 88 44.54 26.63 11.83
C THR A 88 45.16 26.92 13.19
N ASN A 89 45.21 25.94 14.10
CA ASN A 89 45.90 26.08 15.39
C ASN A 89 47.42 26.26 15.24
N VAL A 90 48.00 25.78 14.12
CA VAL A 90 49.39 26.06 13.74
C VAL A 90 49.57 27.51 13.23
N ARG A 91 48.51 28.16 12.74
CA ARG A 91 48.56 29.53 12.17
C ARG A 91 48.06 30.63 13.12
N TYR A 92 47.11 30.36 14.01
CA TYR A 92 46.53 31.33 14.94
C TYR A 92 46.14 30.64 16.25
N GLY A 93 46.81 31.01 17.35
CA GLY A 93 46.73 30.33 18.65
C GLY A 93 45.44 30.49 19.46
N ASN A 94 44.34 31.00 18.89
CA ASN A 94 43.08 31.24 19.60
C ASN A 94 41.86 30.89 18.73
N VAL A 95 41.69 29.62 18.38
CA VAL A 95 40.46 29.13 17.76
C VAL A 95 39.68 28.29 18.77
N ILE A 96 38.45 28.72 19.06
CA ILE A 96 37.49 28.01 19.92
C ILE A 96 37.34 26.58 19.39
N ARG A 97 37.64 25.59 20.23
CA ARG A 97 37.50 24.17 19.87
C ARG A 97 36.01 23.81 19.91
N PRO A 98 35.37 23.45 18.80
CA PRO A 98 34.02 22.93 18.85
C PRO A 98 34.01 21.62 19.63
N ASN A 99 33.05 21.46 20.55
CA ASN A 99 32.87 20.21 21.27
C ASN A 99 32.45 19.09 20.28
N VAL A 100 32.75 17.84 20.63
CA VAL A 100 32.36 16.70 19.78
C VAL A 100 30.84 16.59 19.71
N MET A 101 30.16 16.83 20.84
CA MET A 101 28.69 16.82 20.94
C MET A 101 28.05 17.89 20.06
N ASP A 102 28.59 19.11 20.10
CA ASP A 102 28.21 20.23 19.25
C ASP A 102 28.30 19.83 17.77
N THR A 103 29.41 19.21 17.36
CA THR A 103 29.61 18.81 15.97
C THR A 103 28.64 17.70 15.53
N VAL A 104 28.33 16.74 16.40
CA VAL A 104 27.33 15.69 16.13
C VAL A 104 25.92 16.29 16.01
N MET A 105 25.56 17.22 16.88
CA MET A 105 24.25 17.89 16.84
C MET A 105 24.12 18.76 15.58
N ASN A 106 25.19 19.41 15.17
CA ASN A 106 25.24 20.17 13.92
C ASN A 106 25.08 19.28 12.68
N MET A 107 25.73 18.11 12.68
CA MET A 107 25.59 17.10 11.63
C MET A 107 24.18 16.55 11.55
N PHE A 108 23.55 16.29 12.69
CA PHE A 108 22.15 15.88 12.77
C PHE A 108 21.23 16.97 12.18
N GLY A 109 21.41 18.22 12.59
CA GLY A 109 20.67 19.36 12.03
C GLY A 109 20.82 19.46 10.51
N THR A 110 22.05 19.40 10.02
CA THR A 110 22.35 19.44 8.57
C THR A 110 21.68 18.27 7.81
N SER A 111 21.65 17.07 8.41
CA SER A 111 20.98 15.90 7.84
C SER A 111 19.45 16.08 7.77
N CYS A 112 18.89 16.78 8.76
CA CYS A 112 17.50 17.21 8.76
C CYS A 112 17.24 18.43 7.88
N GLN A 113 18.23 18.89 7.10
CA GLN A 113 18.18 20.13 6.30
C GLN A 113 17.89 21.38 7.16
N GLN A 114 18.13 21.31 8.47
CA GLN A 114 18.12 22.45 9.36
C GLN A 114 19.47 23.16 9.22
N GLY A 115 19.44 24.49 9.25
CA GLY A 115 20.65 25.31 9.11
C GLY A 115 21.74 24.92 10.13
N SER A 116 22.98 24.92 9.67
CA SER A 116 24.16 24.71 10.52
C SER A 116 24.46 25.99 11.31
N TYR A 117 24.76 25.88 12.60
CA TYR A 117 25.23 27.01 13.40
C TYR A 117 26.76 27.18 13.33
N LEU A 118 27.48 26.11 12.97
CA LEU A 118 28.91 26.13 12.70
C LEU A 118 29.13 26.35 11.20
N GLU A 119 29.63 27.52 10.81
CA GLU A 119 29.99 27.78 9.42
C GLU A 119 31.36 27.17 9.11
N PRO A 120 31.47 26.16 8.21
CA PRO A 120 32.77 25.67 7.77
C PRO A 120 33.49 26.75 6.97
N LYS A 121 34.76 27.03 7.30
CA LYS A 121 35.54 28.02 6.55
C LYS A 121 36.26 27.38 5.35
N SER A 122 36.52 26.08 5.40
CA SER A 122 37.21 25.36 4.33
C SER A 122 36.30 25.05 3.12
N LEU A 123 36.86 25.23 1.91
CA LEU A 123 36.18 24.97 0.64
C LEU A 123 35.71 23.50 0.48
N PRO A 124 36.49 22.48 0.89
CA PRO A 124 36.04 21.08 0.87
C PRO A 124 34.82 20.81 1.75
N ALA A 125 34.76 21.41 2.95
CA ALA A 125 33.60 21.26 3.83
C ALA A 125 32.35 21.92 3.25
N LYS A 126 32.48 23.11 2.64
CA LYS A 126 31.37 23.77 1.93
C LYS A 126 30.82 22.92 0.78
N CYS A 127 31.71 22.34 -0.03
CA CYS A 127 31.33 21.44 -1.13
C CYS A 127 30.63 20.18 -0.62
N LEU A 128 31.16 19.56 0.44
CA LEU A 128 30.57 18.36 1.05
C LEU A 128 29.16 18.62 1.61
N ILE A 129 28.97 19.72 2.34
CA ILE A 129 27.65 20.09 2.87
C ILE A 129 26.69 20.38 1.72
N LEU A 130 27.10 21.16 0.71
CA LEU A 130 26.26 21.47 -0.45
C LEU A 130 25.80 20.19 -1.16
N LEU A 131 26.73 19.28 -1.46
CA LEU A 131 26.42 18.01 -2.11
C LEU A 131 25.47 17.16 -1.26
N SER A 132 25.71 17.10 0.06
CA SER A 132 24.88 16.35 0.99
C SER A 132 23.46 16.90 1.06
N LEU A 133 23.30 18.24 1.09
CA LEU A 133 22.01 18.89 1.08
C LEU A 133 21.24 18.63 -0.22
N ILE A 134 21.91 18.69 -1.38
CA ILE A 134 21.28 18.38 -2.68
C ILE A 134 20.78 16.93 -2.70
N ILE A 135 21.60 15.97 -2.27
CA ILE A 135 21.23 14.56 -2.23
C ILE A 135 20.04 14.34 -1.28
N LEU A 136 20.08 14.91 -0.07
CA LEU A 136 19.01 14.79 0.91
C LEU A 136 17.72 15.48 0.45
N MET A 137 17.81 16.58 -0.30
CA MET A 137 16.66 17.25 -0.89
C MET A 137 15.96 16.35 -1.93
N PHE A 138 16.71 15.70 -2.81
CA PHE A 138 16.14 14.74 -3.77
C PHE A 138 15.51 13.53 -3.09
N LEU A 139 16.16 12.97 -2.07
CA LEU A 139 15.61 11.87 -1.27
C LEU A 139 14.31 12.27 -0.58
N TYR A 140 14.26 13.47 -0.01
CA TYR A 140 13.06 14.01 0.62
C TYR A 140 11.91 14.19 -0.38
N ALA A 141 12.20 14.74 -1.57
CA ALA A 141 11.21 14.91 -2.62
C ALA A 141 10.65 13.55 -3.10
N SER A 142 11.52 12.56 -3.31
CA SER A 142 11.13 11.21 -3.71
C SER A 142 10.30 10.50 -2.63
N TYR A 143 10.70 10.62 -1.37
CA TYR A 143 9.97 10.06 -0.23
C TYR A 143 8.55 10.64 -0.12
N SER A 144 8.43 11.97 -0.23
CA SER A 144 7.16 12.69 -0.18
C SER A 144 6.22 12.24 -1.31
N ALA A 145 6.71 12.17 -2.54
CA ALA A 145 5.94 11.70 -3.69
C ALA A 145 5.45 10.24 -3.51
N ASN A 146 6.34 9.36 -3.05
CA ASN A 146 6.02 7.95 -2.86
C ASN A 146 4.99 7.74 -1.73
N ILE A 147 5.05 8.48 -0.62
CA ILE A 147 4.02 8.38 0.43
C ILE A 147 2.65 8.76 -0.13
N VAL A 148 2.57 9.88 -0.85
CA VAL A 148 1.29 10.35 -1.42
C VAL A 148 0.70 9.29 -2.34
N ALA A 149 1.52 8.70 -3.21
CA ALA A 149 1.12 7.61 -4.10
C ALA A 149 0.65 6.37 -3.32
N LEU A 150 1.35 5.99 -2.25
CA LEU A 150 1.00 4.83 -1.42
C LEU A 150 -0.31 5.01 -0.65
N ILE A 151 -0.59 6.22 -0.14
CA ILE A 151 -1.85 6.51 0.55
C ILE A 151 -3.04 6.46 -0.41
N GLN A 152 -2.83 6.79 -1.69
CA GLN A 152 -3.85 6.72 -2.72
C GLN A 152 -4.00 5.31 -3.31
N SER A 153 -2.99 4.45 -3.17
CA SER A 153 -3.00 3.11 -3.74
C SER A 153 -3.94 2.16 -2.98
N PRO A 154 -4.73 1.34 -3.69
CA PRO A 154 -5.62 0.36 -3.07
C PRO A 154 -4.80 -0.77 -2.41
N SER A 155 -5.31 -1.32 -1.31
CA SER A 155 -4.71 -2.50 -0.68
C SER A 155 -5.06 -3.78 -1.44
N ASN A 156 -4.08 -4.68 -1.58
CA ASN A 156 -4.22 -6.00 -2.20
C ASN A 156 -4.42 -7.14 -1.17
N LYS A 157 -4.89 -6.85 0.05
CA LYS A 157 -4.99 -7.87 1.11
C LYS A 157 -6.13 -8.88 0.95
N ILE A 158 -7.14 -8.60 0.13
CA ILE A 158 -8.26 -9.54 -0.12
C ILE A 158 -8.20 -9.95 -1.60
N ARG A 159 -7.69 -11.15 -1.88
CA ARG A 159 -7.62 -11.70 -3.25
C ARG A 159 -8.43 -12.98 -3.41
N THR A 160 -8.56 -13.74 -2.32
CA THR A 160 -9.25 -15.01 -2.32
C THR A 160 -10.58 -14.93 -1.58
N LEU A 161 -11.41 -15.94 -1.82
CA LEU A 161 -12.68 -16.10 -1.12
C LEU A 161 -12.47 -16.37 0.38
N GLU A 162 -11.36 -17.03 0.73
CA GLU A 162 -10.96 -17.28 2.11
C GLU A 162 -10.53 -15.98 2.82
N ASP A 163 -9.78 -15.11 2.14
CA ASP A 163 -9.46 -13.78 2.66
C ASP A 163 -10.74 -12.97 2.90
N LEU A 164 -11.70 -13.07 1.99
CA LEU A 164 -13.00 -12.40 2.13
C LEU A 164 -13.77 -12.96 3.33
N LEU A 165 -13.78 -14.27 3.55
CA LEU A 165 -14.42 -14.93 4.69
C LEU A 165 -13.81 -14.46 6.02
N ASN A 166 -12.48 -14.36 6.10
CA ASN A 166 -11.76 -13.94 7.30
C ASN A 166 -11.72 -12.41 7.48
N SER A 167 -12.07 -11.63 6.46
CA SER A 167 -12.12 -10.17 6.53
C SER A 167 -13.23 -9.67 7.46
N ARG A 168 -13.09 -8.43 7.94
CA ARG A 168 -14.15 -7.74 8.72
C ARG A 168 -15.29 -7.19 7.85
N LEU A 169 -15.22 -7.36 6.52
CA LEU A 169 -16.26 -6.86 5.62
C LEU A 169 -17.52 -7.71 5.73
N GLY A 170 -18.67 -7.05 5.89
CA GLY A 170 -19.98 -7.69 5.70
C GLY A 170 -20.17 -8.05 4.23
N THR A 171 -20.83 -9.18 3.97
CA THR A 171 -21.15 -9.61 2.61
C THR A 171 -22.66 -9.77 2.50
N GLY A 172 -23.25 -9.23 1.43
CA GLY A 172 -24.66 -9.41 1.11
C GLY A 172 -24.81 -9.86 -0.34
N ALA A 173 -25.96 -10.45 -0.63
CA ALA A 173 -26.41 -10.74 -1.98
C ALA A 173 -27.83 -10.19 -2.14
N GLU A 174 -28.19 -9.81 -3.37
CA GLU A 174 -29.56 -9.40 -3.66
C GLU A 174 -30.52 -10.57 -3.43
N ASP A 175 -31.67 -10.28 -2.81
CA ASP A 175 -32.66 -11.30 -2.47
C ASP A 175 -33.48 -11.73 -3.70
N THR A 176 -32.88 -12.61 -4.50
CA THR A 176 -33.49 -13.18 -5.69
C THR A 176 -33.69 -14.68 -5.54
N VAL A 177 -34.74 -15.22 -6.18
CA VAL A 177 -35.02 -16.66 -6.23
C VAL A 177 -33.79 -17.43 -6.75
N TYR A 178 -33.05 -16.82 -7.68
CA TYR A 178 -31.79 -17.32 -8.20
C TYR A 178 -30.73 -17.49 -7.11
N ASN A 179 -30.39 -16.43 -6.38
CA ASN A 179 -29.35 -16.48 -5.36
C ASN A 179 -29.72 -17.49 -4.24
N ARG A 180 -30.98 -17.53 -3.82
CA ARG A 180 -31.48 -18.51 -2.84
C ARG A 180 -31.27 -19.95 -3.30
N TYR A 181 -31.60 -20.27 -4.56
CA TYR A 181 -31.42 -21.61 -5.11
C TYR A 181 -29.93 -22.02 -5.11
N TYR A 182 -29.03 -21.13 -5.55
CA TYR A 182 -27.60 -21.43 -5.58
C TYR A 182 -26.99 -21.59 -4.20
N PHE A 183 -27.34 -20.73 -3.24
CA PHE A 183 -26.81 -20.87 -1.87
C PHE A 183 -27.31 -22.13 -1.16
N MET A 184 -28.52 -22.62 -1.47
CA MET A 184 -29.03 -23.88 -0.90
C MET A 184 -28.37 -25.13 -1.47
N HIS A 185 -27.95 -25.10 -2.74
CA HIS A 185 -27.33 -26.25 -3.42
C HIS A 185 -25.80 -26.18 -3.47
N GLU A 186 -25.18 -25.19 -2.82
CA GLU A 186 -23.73 -25.00 -2.83
C GLU A 186 -23.03 -26.05 -1.95
N THR A 187 -22.15 -26.85 -2.57
CA THR A 187 -21.40 -27.93 -1.90
C THR A 187 -20.02 -27.47 -1.43
N GLU A 188 -19.48 -26.41 -2.01
CA GLU A 188 -18.13 -25.93 -1.69
C GLU A 188 -18.06 -25.36 -0.26
N PRO A 189 -17.12 -25.84 0.58
CA PRO A 189 -17.09 -25.52 2.01
C PRO A 189 -16.87 -24.03 2.27
N ILE A 190 -16.02 -23.36 1.48
CA ILE A 190 -15.70 -21.93 1.67
C ILE A 190 -16.92 -21.06 1.30
N ARG A 191 -17.60 -21.37 0.21
CA ARG A 191 -18.79 -20.62 -0.24
C ARG A 191 -19.96 -20.80 0.71
N LYS A 192 -20.18 -22.04 1.16
CA LYS A 192 -21.15 -22.35 2.20
C LYS A 192 -20.84 -21.61 3.51
N ALA A 193 -19.58 -21.58 3.92
CA ALA A 193 -19.16 -20.83 5.10
C ALA A 193 -19.40 -19.32 4.99
N ILE A 194 -19.25 -18.73 3.79
CA ILE A 194 -19.61 -17.31 3.55
C ILE A 194 -21.10 -17.10 3.71
N TYR A 195 -21.91 -17.96 3.12
CA TYR A 195 -23.36 -17.87 3.27
C TYR A 195 -23.75 -18.00 4.75
N ASP A 196 -23.32 -19.05 5.43
CA ASP A 196 -23.70 -19.34 6.81
C ASP A 196 -23.20 -18.32 7.84
N ARG A 197 -21.97 -17.80 7.68
CA ARG A 197 -21.36 -16.88 8.66
C ARG A 197 -21.63 -15.41 8.40
N LYS A 198 -21.79 -15.00 7.13
CA LYS A 198 -21.84 -13.59 6.77
C LYS A 198 -23.13 -13.14 6.10
N MET A 199 -23.84 -14.02 5.39
CA MET A 199 -25.05 -13.65 4.64
C MET A 199 -26.34 -14.12 5.32
N ARG A 200 -26.29 -15.26 6.01
CA ARG A 200 -27.41 -15.79 6.77
C ARG A 200 -27.59 -14.89 7.98
N THR A 201 -28.53 -13.95 7.83
CA THR A 201 -28.88 -12.94 8.82
C THR A 201 -28.93 -13.58 10.21
N ARG A 202 -28.23 -12.98 11.17
CA ARG A 202 -28.39 -13.31 12.58
C ARG A 202 -29.70 -12.74 13.16
N ASP A 203 -30.43 -11.99 12.34
CA ASP A 203 -31.71 -11.37 12.68
C ASP A 203 -32.79 -11.95 11.77
N GLY A 204 -33.62 -12.80 12.36
CA GLY A 204 -34.95 -13.04 11.85
C GLY A 204 -35.81 -11.81 12.14
N SER A 205 -36.05 -11.02 11.11
CA SER A 205 -37.18 -10.10 10.99
C SER A 205 -37.48 -9.86 9.52
#